data_AF-A0A946WU17-F1
#
_entry.id   AF-A0A946WU17-F1
#
_cell.length_a   1.000
_cell.length_b   1.000
_cell.length_c   1.000
_cell.angle_alpha   90.00
_cell.angle_beta   90.00
_cell.angle_gamma   90.00
#
_symmetry.space_group_name_H-M   'P 1'
#
loop_
_entity.id
_entity.type
_entity.pdbx_description
1 polymer ?
#
loop_
_entity_poly.entity_id
_entity_poly.type
_entity_poly.pdbx_seq_one_letter_code
_entity_poly.pdbx_strand_id
1 'polypeptide(L)'
;MFTRDFAILIILLITPLVLLGQVIFEPPLGRNQPIFFPDTPVGAESVIMLNVTNNGNAACQVRLNAPGEPFIVEPGQIRLNPGDLGAFTMIFAPQEARDFRAQLTGIIAIGMMLQQIGPATLNGTGIEEDEPQPQIEINPENFRILIEEDDGEVVERLTIDNVGNEVLVGEIDIPDVAWLMVDPDEFRIDDGDVLRVALTLGDDWPENGDYETSITINSNDPENRSFEVPILLTVEIPQYVDRELQLRPGWNMISSNVDFAPDFIDDEGPDMRLILNDIVEQVLIIKDATGGFSAPPFNFWGLQQWETPKGYLLKTTEETELAISGLPIPFDRRIELNNGWNMIAYYPNYRLQYLDVFVDLVERDQLIIAKNQFGQFYNPEFGFGWQFFMGPGEGIMVKVREDCILEYPPDPD
;
A
#
# COMPACT_ATOMS: atom_id res chain seq x y z
N MET A 1 -48.61 106.57 16.79
CA MET A 1 -48.30 107.59 15.76
C MET A 1 -48.12 106.85 14.45
N PHE A 2 -48.88 107.22 13.44
CA PHE A 2 -49.00 106.58 12.13
C PHE A 2 -47.68 106.46 11.37
N THR A 3 -47.51 105.39 10.58
CA THR A 3 -47.44 105.46 9.10
C THR A 3 -47.32 104.05 8.48
N ARG A 4 -48.23 103.76 7.54
CA ARG A 4 -48.12 102.69 6.53
C ARG A 4 -47.10 103.12 5.48
N ASP A 5 -46.31 102.19 4.96
CA ASP A 5 -45.82 102.23 3.58
C ASP A 5 -45.68 100.81 2.99
N PHE A 6 -46.08 100.70 1.73
CA PHE A 6 -46.19 99.52 0.88
C PHE A 6 -44.85 99.30 0.14
N ALA A 7 -44.35 98.06 0.04
CA ALA A 7 -43.59 97.60 -1.13
C ALA A 7 -43.43 96.06 -1.22
N ILE A 8 -44.04 95.50 -2.27
CA ILE A 8 -43.45 94.58 -3.26
C ILE A 8 -43.02 93.15 -2.81
N LEU A 9 -43.88 92.22 -3.24
CA LEU A 9 -43.65 90.85 -3.71
C LEU A 9 -42.17 90.38 -3.82
N ILE A 10 -41.82 89.39 -3.00
CA ILE A 10 -40.76 88.43 -3.33
C ILE A 10 -41.42 87.06 -3.41
N ILE A 11 -41.68 86.61 -4.63
CA ILE A 11 -41.89 85.20 -4.94
C ILE A 11 -40.60 84.51 -4.52
N LEU A 12 -40.64 83.76 -3.42
CA LEU A 12 -39.63 82.78 -3.07
C LEU A 12 -39.62 81.74 -4.19
N LEU A 13 -38.79 81.97 -5.20
CA LEU A 13 -38.31 80.94 -6.10
C LEU A 13 -37.63 79.89 -5.22
N ILE A 14 -38.34 78.79 -5.00
CA ILE A 14 -37.79 77.56 -4.47
C ILE A 14 -36.69 77.17 -5.45
N THR A 15 -35.43 77.41 -5.10
CA THR A 15 -34.32 76.69 -5.71
C THR A 15 -34.33 75.29 -5.09
N PRO A 16 -34.58 74.20 -5.83
CA PRO A 16 -34.22 72.89 -5.33
C PRO A 16 -32.70 72.84 -5.33
N LEU A 17 -32.14 73.03 -4.15
CA LEU A 17 -30.73 72.88 -3.85
C LEU A 17 -30.41 71.38 -3.87
N VAL A 18 -29.36 71.03 -4.61
CA VAL A 18 -28.64 69.74 -4.66
C VAL A 18 -29.37 68.58 -5.33
N LEU A 19 -28.91 68.27 -6.54
CA LEU A 19 -29.50 67.28 -7.45
C LEU A 19 -28.64 66.02 -7.62
N LEU A 20 -27.57 65.89 -6.83
CA LEU A 20 -26.69 64.73 -6.86
C LEU A 20 -27.17 63.71 -5.82
N GLY A 21 -27.59 62.51 -6.27
CA GLY A 21 -27.77 61.34 -5.41
C GLY A 21 -29.20 60.91 -5.05
N GLN A 22 -30.23 61.37 -5.78
CA GLN A 22 -31.62 60.94 -5.52
C GLN A 22 -31.98 59.58 -6.12
N VAL A 23 -31.33 59.17 -7.21
CA VAL A 23 -31.49 57.82 -7.76
C VAL A 23 -30.24 57.01 -7.45
N ILE A 24 -30.41 55.89 -6.75
CA ILE A 24 -29.32 55.04 -6.28
C ILE A 24 -29.37 53.72 -7.03
N PHE A 25 -28.21 53.26 -7.50
CA PHE A 25 -28.02 51.96 -8.13
C PHE A 25 -27.26 51.03 -7.20
N GLU A 26 -27.66 49.76 -7.17
CA GLU A 26 -26.95 48.69 -6.47
C GLU A 26 -26.81 47.48 -7.42
N PRO A 27 -25.60 47.11 -7.87
CA PRO A 27 -24.31 47.76 -7.57
C PRO A 27 -24.22 49.20 -8.12
N PRO A 28 -23.37 50.06 -7.53
CA PRO A 28 -23.29 51.46 -7.94
C PRO A 28 -22.63 51.62 -9.31
N LEU A 29 -23.15 52.55 -10.11
CA LEU A 29 -22.68 52.80 -11.48
C LEU A 29 -21.78 54.04 -11.54
N GLY A 30 -20.56 53.89 -12.05
CA GLY A 30 -19.65 55.01 -12.25
C GLY A 30 -18.32 54.63 -12.91
N ARG A 31 -17.55 55.66 -13.31
CA ARG A 31 -16.28 55.50 -14.03
C ARG A 31 -15.24 54.63 -13.32
N ASN A 32 -15.29 54.60 -11.99
CA ASN A 32 -14.39 53.82 -11.13
C ASN A 32 -15.11 52.66 -10.41
N GLN A 33 -16.30 52.28 -10.88
CA GLN A 33 -17.13 51.22 -10.32
C GLN A 33 -17.45 50.22 -11.44
N PRO A 34 -16.50 49.34 -11.80
CA PRO A 34 -16.75 48.26 -12.74
C PRO A 34 -17.71 47.23 -12.16
N ILE A 35 -18.52 46.64 -13.03
CA ILE A 35 -19.33 45.46 -12.72
C ILE A 35 -18.62 44.25 -13.32
N PHE A 36 -18.37 43.24 -12.50
CA PHE A 36 -17.76 41.98 -12.89
C PHE A 36 -18.81 40.88 -12.91
N PHE A 37 -19.03 40.31 -14.08
CA PHE A 37 -19.75 39.05 -14.24
C PHE A 37 -18.86 37.89 -13.81
N PRO A 38 -19.45 36.80 -13.29
CA PRO A 38 -18.70 35.57 -13.08
C PRO A 38 -18.20 35.01 -14.42
N ASP A 39 -17.14 34.22 -14.38
CA ASP A 39 -16.68 33.45 -15.53
C ASP A 39 -17.83 32.57 -16.04
N THR A 40 -18.08 32.64 -17.35
CA THR A 40 -19.28 32.04 -17.98
C THR A 40 -18.85 31.15 -19.14
N PRO A 41 -19.21 29.86 -19.17
CA PRO A 41 -18.92 28.99 -20.31
C PRO A 41 -19.48 29.56 -21.62
N VAL A 42 -18.78 29.33 -22.73
CA VAL A 42 -19.25 29.73 -24.07
C VAL A 42 -20.62 29.12 -24.34
N GLY A 43 -21.61 29.95 -24.69
CA GLY A 43 -22.99 29.52 -24.93
C GLY A 43 -23.92 29.52 -23.71
N ALA A 44 -23.39 29.70 -22.50
CA ALA A 44 -24.17 29.91 -21.28
C ALA A 44 -24.43 31.41 -21.00
N GLU A 45 -25.26 31.70 -19.99
CA GLU A 45 -25.55 33.07 -19.54
C GLU A 45 -25.26 33.24 -18.05
N SER A 46 -24.66 34.36 -17.67
CA SER A 46 -24.62 34.82 -16.28
C SER A 46 -25.40 36.12 -16.10
N VAL A 47 -25.99 36.27 -14.92
CA VAL A 47 -26.95 37.34 -14.63
C VAL A 47 -26.53 38.11 -13.37
N ILE A 48 -26.59 39.44 -13.45
CA ILE A 48 -26.45 40.34 -12.31
C ILE A 48 -27.70 41.23 -12.23
N MET A 49 -28.31 41.28 -11.06
CA MET A 49 -29.41 42.20 -10.77
C MET A 49 -28.86 43.58 -10.40
N LEU A 50 -29.25 44.60 -11.17
CA LEU A 50 -28.97 46.00 -10.90
C LEU A 50 -30.24 46.66 -10.38
N ASN A 51 -30.34 46.79 -9.06
CA ASN A 51 -31.45 47.46 -8.41
C ASN A 51 -31.31 48.98 -8.54
N VAL A 52 -32.44 49.67 -8.69
CA VAL A 52 -32.50 51.12 -8.79
C VAL A 52 -33.61 51.65 -7.88
N THR A 53 -33.29 52.64 -7.05
CA THR A 53 -34.25 53.24 -6.11
C THR A 53 -34.34 54.74 -6.33
N ASN A 54 -35.55 55.29 -6.38
CA ASN A 54 -35.79 56.74 -6.45
C ASN A 54 -36.09 57.34 -5.06
N ASN A 55 -35.06 57.86 -4.40
CA ASN A 55 -35.15 58.59 -3.12
C ASN A 55 -35.46 60.09 -3.30
N GLY A 56 -35.75 60.53 -4.53
CA GLY A 56 -36.17 61.90 -4.82
C GLY A 56 -37.63 62.16 -4.44
N ASN A 57 -38.07 63.40 -4.67
CA ASN A 57 -39.45 63.83 -4.45
C ASN A 57 -40.25 63.99 -5.75
N ALA A 58 -39.67 63.61 -6.90
CA ALA A 58 -40.30 63.65 -8.21
C ALA A 58 -40.12 62.31 -8.93
N ALA A 59 -41.07 61.94 -9.79
CA ALA A 59 -40.95 60.76 -10.62
C ALA A 59 -39.79 60.92 -11.63
N CYS A 60 -39.05 59.85 -11.87
CA CYS A 60 -37.93 59.80 -12.82
C CYS A 60 -38.11 58.67 -13.83
N GLN A 61 -37.50 58.82 -15.01
CA GLN A 61 -37.34 57.75 -15.98
C GLN A 61 -35.84 57.43 -16.11
N VAL A 62 -35.48 56.19 -15.81
CA VAL A 62 -34.12 55.68 -15.94
C VAL A 62 -34.06 54.89 -17.24
N ARG A 63 -33.14 55.24 -18.14
CA ARG A 63 -32.87 54.49 -19.36
C ARG A 63 -31.40 54.09 -19.39
N LEU A 64 -31.15 52.80 -19.50
CA LEU A 64 -29.80 52.25 -19.68
C LEU A 64 -29.61 51.88 -21.15
N ASN A 65 -28.49 52.30 -21.73
CA ASN A 65 -28.08 51.92 -23.06
C ASN A 65 -27.14 50.73 -22.93
N ALA A 66 -27.66 49.52 -23.15
CA ALA A 66 -26.83 48.32 -23.24
C ALA A 66 -25.80 48.48 -24.37
N PRO A 67 -24.56 48.00 -24.18
CA PRO A 67 -23.52 48.10 -25.20
C PRO A 67 -23.73 47.12 -26.37
N GLY A 68 -24.65 46.15 -26.25
CA GLY A 68 -24.89 45.08 -27.22
C GLY A 68 -24.18 43.79 -26.80
N GLU A 69 -24.40 42.71 -27.57
CA GLU A 69 -23.80 41.39 -27.30
C GLU A 69 -22.29 41.48 -27.04
N PRO A 70 -21.77 40.75 -26.05
CA PRO A 70 -22.46 39.74 -25.22
C PRO A 70 -23.18 40.31 -23.99
N PHE A 71 -23.25 41.63 -23.79
CA PHE A 71 -23.90 42.24 -22.61
C PHE A 71 -25.28 42.81 -22.95
N ILE A 72 -26.30 42.25 -22.30
CA ILE A 72 -27.70 42.63 -22.49
C ILE A 72 -28.23 43.26 -21.19
N VAL A 73 -29.14 44.23 -21.29
CA VAL A 73 -29.80 44.86 -20.13
C VAL A 73 -31.30 44.93 -20.37
N GLU A 74 -32.08 44.30 -19.49
CA GLU A 74 -33.53 44.23 -19.61
C GLU A 74 -34.25 44.59 -18.29
N PRO A 75 -35.32 45.41 -18.33
CA PRO A 75 -35.78 46.19 -19.47
C PRO A 75 -34.84 47.39 -19.72
N GLY A 76 -34.65 47.86 -20.95
CA GLY A 76 -33.75 49.02 -21.22
C GLY A 76 -34.18 50.36 -20.60
N GLN A 77 -35.39 50.45 -20.04
CA GLN A 77 -35.87 51.63 -19.33
C GLN A 77 -36.92 51.29 -18.27
N ILE A 78 -36.93 52.07 -17.19
CA ILE A 78 -37.89 51.96 -16.09
C ILE A 78 -38.33 53.36 -15.67
N ARG A 79 -39.63 53.52 -15.36
CA ARG A 79 -40.17 54.72 -14.73
C ARG A 79 -40.40 54.45 -13.25
N LEU A 80 -39.92 55.33 -12.38
CA LEU A 80 -39.98 55.21 -10.92
C LEU A 80 -40.64 56.46 -10.32
N ASN A 81 -41.67 56.28 -9.51
CA ASN A 81 -42.19 57.35 -8.64
C ASN A 81 -41.30 57.51 -7.40
N PRO A 82 -41.47 58.60 -6.62
CA PRO A 82 -40.79 58.76 -5.33
C PRO A 82 -41.01 57.55 -4.41
N GLY A 83 -39.92 56.94 -3.94
CA GLY A 83 -39.92 55.75 -3.09
C GLY A 83 -40.00 54.41 -3.82
N ASP A 84 -40.16 54.40 -5.15
CA ASP A 84 -40.21 53.16 -5.93
C ASP A 84 -38.82 52.51 -6.04
N LEU A 85 -38.82 51.18 -6.03
CA LEU A 85 -37.69 50.33 -6.38
C LEU A 85 -37.98 49.64 -7.72
N GLY A 86 -36.99 49.64 -8.60
CA GLY A 86 -36.98 48.87 -9.84
C GLY A 86 -35.71 48.05 -9.95
N ALA A 87 -35.64 47.17 -10.95
CA ALA A 87 -34.45 46.37 -11.21
C ALA A 87 -34.23 46.19 -12.70
N PHE A 88 -32.96 46.24 -13.10
CA PHE A 88 -32.48 45.85 -14.41
C PHE A 88 -31.78 44.49 -14.28
N THR A 89 -32.16 43.53 -15.11
CA THR A 89 -31.43 42.29 -15.29
C THR A 89 -30.31 42.55 -16.28
N MET A 90 -29.06 42.46 -15.82
CA MET A 90 -27.89 42.53 -16.69
C MET A 90 -27.44 41.10 -17.00
N ILE A 91 -27.32 40.76 -18.27
CA ILE A 91 -27.00 39.41 -18.75
C ILE A 91 -25.67 39.46 -19.50
N PHE A 92 -24.80 38.49 -19.28
CA PHE A 92 -23.58 38.26 -20.05
C PHE A 92 -23.65 36.87 -20.70
N ALA A 93 -23.60 36.84 -22.03
CA ALA A 93 -23.76 35.63 -22.85
C ALA A 93 -22.61 35.49 -23.88
N PRO A 94 -21.41 35.04 -23.46
CA PRO A 94 -20.24 34.98 -24.34
C PRO A 94 -20.39 33.89 -25.42
N GLN A 95 -19.91 34.19 -26.63
CA GLN A 95 -19.84 33.26 -27.77
C GLN A 95 -18.41 32.79 -28.07
N GLU A 96 -17.41 33.28 -27.32
CA GLU A 96 -15.98 32.95 -27.48
C GLU A 96 -15.33 32.93 -26.10
N ALA A 97 -14.36 32.03 -25.88
CA ALA A 97 -13.63 31.91 -24.62
C ALA A 97 -12.52 32.98 -24.53
N ARG A 98 -12.86 34.15 -24.02
CA ARG A 98 -11.92 35.27 -23.78
C ARG A 98 -12.54 36.33 -22.86
N ASP A 99 -11.72 37.31 -22.49
CA ASP A 99 -12.20 38.49 -21.77
C ASP A 99 -13.01 39.43 -22.68
N PHE A 100 -14.13 39.92 -22.14
CA PHE A 100 -14.98 40.95 -22.74
C PHE A 100 -15.05 42.17 -21.84
N ARG A 101 -14.99 43.35 -22.47
CA ARG A 101 -15.11 44.63 -21.78
C ARG A 101 -15.98 45.58 -22.56
N ALA A 102 -16.97 46.16 -21.88
CA ALA A 102 -17.90 47.13 -22.48
C ALA A 102 -18.17 48.31 -21.54
N GLN A 103 -18.88 49.32 -22.04
CA GLN A 103 -19.29 50.49 -21.25
C GLN A 103 -20.81 50.58 -21.21
N LEU A 104 -21.37 50.53 -20.01
CA LEU A 104 -22.76 50.83 -19.74
C LEU A 104 -22.92 52.35 -19.57
N THR A 105 -23.83 52.93 -20.34
CA THR A 105 -24.21 54.35 -20.21
C THR A 105 -25.72 54.46 -20.05
N GLY A 106 -26.21 55.60 -19.61
CA GLY A 106 -27.64 55.79 -19.47
C GLY A 106 -28.00 57.23 -19.16
N ILE A 107 -29.29 57.48 -19.00
CA ILE A 107 -29.81 58.80 -18.66
C ILE A 107 -30.93 58.63 -17.63
N ILE A 108 -30.94 59.52 -16.64
CA ILE A 108 -32.07 59.74 -15.72
C ILE A 108 -32.77 61.03 -16.16
N ALA A 109 -34.06 60.95 -16.48
CA ALA A 109 -34.88 62.10 -16.81
C ALA A 109 -35.84 62.43 -15.66
N ILE A 110 -35.82 63.69 -15.19
CA ILE A 110 -36.75 64.22 -14.17
C ILE A 110 -37.33 65.53 -14.71
N GLY A 111 -38.57 65.49 -15.19
CA GLY A 111 -39.16 66.64 -15.89
C GLY A 111 -38.36 67.01 -17.15
N MET A 112 -37.89 68.26 -17.24
CA MET A 112 -37.05 68.75 -18.36
C MET A 112 -35.55 68.53 -18.16
N MET A 113 -35.15 67.93 -17.04
CA MET A 113 -33.75 67.78 -16.67
C MET A 113 -33.26 66.37 -16.96
N LEU A 114 -32.03 66.28 -17.50
CA LEU A 114 -31.37 65.03 -17.85
C LEU A 114 -30.06 64.91 -17.08
N GLN A 115 -29.85 63.78 -16.41
CA GLN A 115 -28.59 63.41 -15.77
C GLN A 115 -28.01 62.18 -16.47
N GLN A 116 -26.72 62.22 -16.81
CA GLN A 116 -26.03 61.08 -17.43
C GLN A 116 -25.66 60.03 -16.38
N ILE A 117 -25.75 58.76 -16.76
CA ILE A 117 -25.27 57.60 -16.00
C ILE A 117 -24.02 57.08 -16.70
N GLY A 118 -22.99 56.81 -15.91
CA GLY A 118 -21.76 56.19 -16.40
C GLY A 118 -20.77 57.18 -17.04
N PRO A 119 -19.80 56.66 -17.84
CA PRO A 119 -19.70 55.26 -18.24
C PRO A 119 -19.31 54.34 -17.07
N ALA A 120 -20.00 53.22 -16.91
CA ALA A 120 -19.61 52.14 -16.00
C ALA A 120 -19.05 50.98 -16.81
N THR A 121 -17.89 50.44 -16.41
CA THR A 121 -17.27 49.33 -17.14
C THR A 121 -17.98 48.02 -16.79
N LEU A 122 -18.35 47.24 -17.81
CA LEU A 122 -18.77 45.85 -17.64
C LEU A 122 -17.59 44.96 -18.02
N ASN A 123 -17.25 44.00 -17.17
CA ASN A 123 -16.24 42.97 -17.44
C ASN A 123 -16.91 41.61 -17.29
N GLY A 124 -16.65 40.71 -18.23
CA GLY A 124 -17.03 39.30 -18.13
C GLY A 124 -16.02 38.46 -18.91
N THR A 125 -15.81 37.23 -18.48
CA THR A 125 -14.87 36.32 -19.12
C THR A 125 -15.64 35.11 -19.61
N GLY A 126 -15.57 34.88 -20.92
CA GLY A 126 -16.00 33.61 -21.50
C GLY A 126 -14.93 32.56 -21.24
N ILE A 127 -15.31 31.40 -20.71
CA ILE A 127 -14.41 30.26 -20.52
C ILE A 127 -14.81 29.11 -21.44
N GLU A 128 -13.87 28.25 -21.79
CA GLU A 128 -14.21 26.99 -22.45
C GLU A 128 -15.10 26.16 -21.51
N GLU A 129 -16.10 25.47 -22.05
CA GLU A 129 -16.87 24.50 -21.27
C GLU A 129 -16.01 23.25 -21.14
N ASP A 130 -15.75 22.81 -19.90
CA ASP A 130 -15.07 21.54 -19.68
C ASP A 130 -15.98 20.44 -20.24
N GLU A 131 -15.53 19.76 -21.30
CA GLU A 131 -16.27 18.61 -21.82
C GLU A 131 -16.31 17.54 -20.71
N PRO A 132 -17.48 16.95 -20.42
CA PRO A 132 -17.57 15.94 -19.39
C PRO A 132 -16.75 14.73 -19.85
N GLN A 133 -15.85 14.26 -18.99
CA GLN A 133 -14.88 13.21 -19.29
C GLN A 133 -14.85 12.19 -18.14
N PRO A 134 -14.64 10.90 -18.44
CA PRO A 134 -14.39 9.90 -17.42
C PRO A 134 -12.98 10.10 -16.86
N GLN A 135 -12.80 9.82 -15.57
CA GLN A 135 -11.50 9.92 -14.91
C GLN A 135 -11.30 8.70 -14.02
N ILE A 136 -10.26 7.92 -14.31
CA ILE A 136 -9.94 6.68 -13.60
C ILE A 136 -8.99 6.96 -12.43
N GLU A 137 -9.29 6.36 -11.27
CA GLU A 137 -8.37 6.27 -10.14
C GLU A 137 -8.28 4.80 -9.69
N ILE A 138 -7.07 4.31 -9.42
CA ILE A 138 -6.80 2.90 -9.12
C ILE A 138 -6.12 2.78 -7.76
N ASN A 139 -6.57 1.85 -6.93
CA ASN A 139 -5.97 1.64 -5.61
C ASN A 139 -6.05 0.17 -5.13
N PRO A 140 -4.94 -0.48 -4.74
CA PRO A 140 -3.58 0.02 -4.77
C PRO A 140 -3.01 0.03 -6.19
N GLU A 141 -1.97 0.86 -6.41
CA GLU A 141 -1.26 0.95 -7.70
C GLU A 141 -0.23 -0.17 -7.93
N ASN A 142 0.02 -1.02 -6.92
CA ASN A 142 0.91 -2.19 -7.00
C ASN A 142 0.57 -3.22 -5.92
N PHE A 143 1.00 -4.46 -6.14
CA PHE A 143 0.89 -5.55 -5.17
C PHE A 143 2.25 -6.13 -4.81
N ARG A 144 2.39 -6.51 -3.53
CA ARG A 144 3.49 -7.33 -3.01
C ARG A 144 2.89 -8.44 -2.17
N ILE A 145 3.03 -9.67 -2.65
CA ILE A 145 2.35 -10.85 -2.12
C ILE A 145 3.42 -11.83 -1.68
N LEU A 146 3.28 -12.35 -0.47
CA LEU A 146 4.21 -13.31 0.14
C LEU A 146 3.43 -14.59 0.46
N ILE A 147 3.92 -15.72 -0.04
CA ILE A 147 3.39 -17.06 0.23
C ILE A 147 4.42 -17.83 1.06
N GLU A 148 4.11 -18.07 2.33
CA GLU A 148 4.98 -18.82 3.27
C GLU A 148 4.45 -20.23 3.57
N GLU A 149 3.20 -20.51 3.18
CA GLU A 149 2.52 -21.79 3.41
C GLU A 149 1.76 -22.22 2.16
N ASP A 150 1.55 -23.53 2.01
CA ASP A 150 0.74 -24.10 0.93
C ASP A 150 -0.70 -24.31 1.43
N ASP A 151 -1.40 -23.19 1.70
CA ASP A 151 -2.74 -23.17 2.29
C ASP A 151 -3.88 -22.87 1.30
N GLY A 152 -3.53 -22.73 0.02
CA GLY A 152 -4.44 -22.58 -1.12
C GLY A 152 -4.57 -21.15 -1.63
N GLU A 153 -5.70 -20.85 -2.25
CA GLU A 153 -5.94 -19.60 -2.98
C GLU A 153 -5.77 -18.32 -2.14
N VAL A 154 -4.96 -17.37 -2.63
CA VAL A 154 -4.83 -16.01 -2.07
C VAL A 154 -5.60 -15.01 -2.91
N VAL A 155 -6.44 -14.19 -2.29
CA VAL A 155 -7.27 -13.19 -2.99
C VAL A 155 -6.95 -11.78 -2.54
N GLU A 156 -6.27 -11.04 -3.40
CA GLU A 156 -6.03 -9.61 -3.29
C GLU A 156 -7.11 -8.79 -4.01
N ARG A 157 -7.21 -7.48 -3.69
CA ARG A 157 -8.23 -6.62 -4.28
C ARG A 157 -7.69 -5.24 -4.62
N LEU A 158 -8.07 -4.75 -5.79
CA LEU A 158 -7.97 -3.33 -6.15
C LEU A 158 -9.36 -2.71 -6.36
N THR A 159 -9.44 -1.39 -6.24
CA THR A 159 -10.57 -0.58 -6.69
C THR A 159 -10.22 0.13 -7.98
N ILE A 160 -11.23 0.25 -8.85
CA ILE A 160 -11.25 1.15 -9.99
C ILE A 160 -12.38 2.14 -9.70
N ASP A 161 -12.02 3.39 -9.47
CA ASP A 161 -12.93 4.48 -9.13
C ASP A 161 -13.12 5.36 -10.37
N ASN A 162 -14.37 5.72 -10.69
CA ASN A 162 -14.65 6.74 -11.70
C ASN A 162 -14.93 8.08 -11.01
N VAL A 163 -13.93 8.94 -10.93
CA VAL A 163 -14.04 10.27 -10.30
C VAL A 163 -14.44 11.37 -11.28
N GLY A 164 -14.63 11.01 -12.55
CA GLY A 164 -15.05 11.90 -13.63
C GLY A 164 -16.56 12.04 -13.73
N ASN A 165 -16.99 12.68 -14.82
CA ASN A 165 -18.37 13.14 -15.01
C ASN A 165 -19.06 12.45 -16.20
N GLU A 166 -18.43 11.38 -16.71
CA GLU A 166 -18.94 10.51 -17.78
C GLU A 166 -18.68 9.05 -17.43
N VAL A 167 -19.31 8.14 -18.16
CA VAL A 167 -19.17 6.70 -17.95
C VAL A 167 -17.75 6.24 -18.30
N LEU A 168 -17.09 5.59 -17.34
CA LEU A 168 -15.80 4.93 -17.51
C LEU A 168 -16.01 3.49 -17.98
N VAL A 169 -15.35 3.09 -19.06
CA VAL A 169 -15.34 1.72 -19.60
C VAL A 169 -13.92 1.27 -19.89
N GLY A 170 -13.67 -0.03 -19.75
CA GLY A 170 -12.35 -0.57 -19.97
C GLY A 170 -12.27 -2.08 -19.85
N GLU A 171 -11.04 -2.57 -20.01
CA GLU A 171 -10.66 -3.98 -19.89
C GLU A 171 -9.31 -4.10 -19.18
N ILE A 172 -9.04 -5.26 -18.61
CA ILE A 172 -7.83 -5.61 -17.90
C ILE A 172 -7.10 -6.68 -18.70
N ASP A 173 -5.95 -6.33 -19.27
CA ASP A 173 -5.06 -7.28 -19.90
C ASP A 173 -4.30 -8.04 -18.81
N ILE A 174 -4.55 -9.35 -18.75
CA ILE A 174 -3.94 -10.26 -17.79
C ILE A 174 -2.75 -10.97 -18.48
N PRO A 175 -1.58 -11.06 -17.83
CA PRO A 175 -0.42 -11.76 -18.36
C PRO A 175 -0.68 -13.28 -18.45
N ASP A 176 -0.02 -13.96 -19.38
CA ASP A 176 -0.09 -15.42 -19.55
C ASP A 176 0.74 -16.13 -18.47
N VAL A 177 0.28 -16.07 -17.23
CA VAL A 177 0.85 -16.77 -16.07
C VAL A 177 -0.22 -17.62 -15.42
N ALA A 178 0.11 -18.89 -15.10
CA ALA A 178 -0.86 -19.84 -14.57
C ALA A 178 -1.37 -19.48 -13.15
N TRP A 179 -0.58 -18.70 -12.41
CA TRP A 179 -0.81 -18.42 -11.00
C TRP A 179 -1.63 -17.15 -10.74
N LEU A 180 -2.05 -16.40 -11.76
CA LEU A 180 -2.83 -15.16 -11.59
C LEU A 180 -4.13 -15.20 -12.39
N MET A 181 -5.25 -14.96 -11.71
CA MET A 181 -6.56 -14.73 -12.30
C MET A 181 -7.12 -13.40 -11.83
N VAL A 182 -7.86 -12.71 -12.70
CA VAL A 182 -8.49 -11.43 -12.38
C VAL A 182 -9.97 -11.49 -12.75
N ASP A 183 -10.84 -11.07 -11.84
CA ASP A 183 -12.29 -11.01 -12.07
C ASP A 183 -12.90 -9.75 -11.42
N PRO A 184 -13.69 -8.95 -12.15
CA PRO A 184 -13.89 -9.02 -13.61
C PRO A 184 -12.67 -8.51 -14.40
N ASP A 185 -12.57 -8.93 -15.67
CA ASP A 185 -11.56 -8.46 -16.65
C ASP A 185 -12.08 -7.38 -17.60
N GLU A 186 -13.38 -7.09 -17.58
CA GLU A 186 -14.01 -5.97 -18.27
C GLU A 186 -14.88 -5.14 -17.31
N PHE A 187 -15.02 -3.84 -17.57
CA PHE A 187 -15.79 -2.97 -16.69
C PHE A 187 -16.52 -1.83 -17.39
N ARG A 188 -17.60 -1.42 -16.74
CA ARG A 188 -18.37 -0.20 -17.00
C ARG A 188 -18.80 0.40 -15.67
N ILE A 189 -18.37 1.62 -15.38
CA ILE A 189 -18.54 2.30 -14.09
C ILE A 189 -19.21 3.65 -14.39
N ASP A 190 -20.38 3.89 -13.79
CA ASP A 190 -21.09 5.17 -13.92
C ASP A 190 -20.35 6.27 -13.10
N ASP A 191 -20.79 7.52 -13.17
CA ASP A 191 -20.10 8.65 -12.53
C ASP A 191 -20.12 8.55 -11.00
N GLY A 192 -18.95 8.61 -10.36
CA GLY A 192 -18.81 8.50 -8.90
C GLY A 192 -18.93 7.08 -8.34
N ASP A 193 -19.15 6.06 -9.17
CA ASP A 193 -19.20 4.66 -8.76
C ASP A 193 -17.80 4.03 -8.66
N VAL A 194 -17.74 2.90 -7.95
CA VAL A 194 -16.50 2.16 -7.65
C VAL A 194 -16.67 0.69 -7.98
N LEU A 195 -15.74 0.13 -8.75
CA LEU A 195 -15.63 -1.31 -8.97
C LEU A 195 -14.55 -1.91 -8.07
N ARG A 196 -14.80 -3.10 -7.54
CA ARG A 196 -13.80 -3.93 -6.88
C ARG A 196 -13.41 -5.07 -7.79
N VAL A 197 -12.12 -5.21 -8.06
CA VAL A 197 -11.54 -6.28 -8.86
C VAL A 197 -10.78 -7.21 -7.93
N ALA A 198 -11.03 -8.51 -8.06
CA ALA A 198 -10.33 -9.54 -7.32
C ALA A 198 -9.14 -10.04 -8.14
N LEU A 199 -7.96 -10.11 -7.51
CA LEU A 199 -6.76 -10.76 -8.01
C LEU A 199 -6.62 -12.06 -7.23
N THR A 200 -6.98 -13.16 -7.88
CA THR A 200 -6.88 -14.50 -7.32
C THR A 200 -5.55 -15.12 -7.73
N LEU A 201 -4.76 -15.53 -6.75
CA LEU A 201 -3.60 -16.38 -6.95
C LEU A 201 -4.01 -17.81 -6.62
N GLY A 202 -4.09 -18.67 -7.64
CA GLY A 202 -4.51 -20.06 -7.49
C GLY A 202 -3.42 -20.95 -6.90
N ASP A 203 -3.79 -22.20 -6.55
CA ASP A 203 -2.93 -23.22 -5.92
C ASP A 203 -1.71 -23.67 -6.78
N ASP A 204 -1.61 -23.18 -8.02
CA ASP A 204 -0.51 -23.48 -8.95
C ASP A 204 0.54 -22.35 -8.99
N TRP A 205 0.87 -21.74 -7.84
CA TRP A 205 2.00 -20.82 -7.78
C TRP A 205 3.32 -21.53 -8.11
N PRO A 206 4.30 -20.80 -8.65
CA PRO A 206 5.58 -21.38 -9.04
C PRO A 206 6.42 -21.84 -7.84
N GLU A 207 7.57 -22.48 -8.10
CA GLU A 207 8.53 -22.87 -7.06
C GLU A 207 8.99 -21.67 -6.20
N ASN A 208 9.64 -21.93 -5.06
CA ASN A 208 10.15 -20.86 -4.21
C ASN A 208 11.03 -19.87 -5.01
N GLY A 209 10.75 -18.59 -4.85
CA GLY A 209 11.44 -17.53 -5.57
C GLY A 209 10.61 -16.25 -5.68
N ASP A 210 11.21 -15.27 -6.35
CA ASP A 210 10.58 -13.98 -6.66
C ASP A 210 10.10 -13.95 -8.11
N TYR A 211 8.86 -13.53 -8.29
CA TYR A 211 8.17 -13.45 -9.57
C TYR A 211 7.57 -12.07 -9.76
N GLU A 212 7.95 -11.42 -10.85
CA GLU A 212 7.43 -10.11 -11.24
C GLU A 212 6.50 -10.26 -12.44
N THR A 213 5.32 -9.66 -12.35
CA THR A 213 4.38 -9.54 -13.47
C THR A 213 3.61 -8.22 -13.36
N SER A 214 2.75 -7.93 -14.34
CA SER A 214 1.88 -6.76 -14.30
C SER A 214 0.55 -7.07 -14.98
N ILE A 215 -0.52 -6.45 -14.49
CA ILE A 215 -1.78 -6.34 -15.24
C ILE A 215 -1.85 -4.93 -15.86
N THR A 216 -2.47 -4.80 -17.02
CA THR A 216 -2.67 -3.50 -17.67
C THR A 216 -4.15 -3.16 -17.72
N ILE A 217 -4.55 -2.06 -17.08
CA ILE A 217 -5.93 -1.56 -17.09
C ILE A 217 -6.03 -0.53 -18.22
N ASN A 218 -6.78 -0.85 -19.27
CA ASN A 218 -7.05 0.06 -20.38
C ASN A 218 -8.44 0.67 -20.23
N SER A 219 -8.57 1.98 -20.43
CA SER A 219 -9.83 2.69 -20.24
C SER A 219 -10.07 3.78 -21.29
N ASN A 220 -11.28 4.33 -21.30
CA ASN A 220 -11.65 5.51 -22.08
C ASN A 220 -11.32 6.85 -21.40
N ASP A 221 -10.61 6.87 -20.27
CA ASP A 221 -10.07 8.11 -19.67
C ASP A 221 -9.06 8.77 -20.67
N PRO A 222 -9.30 10.01 -21.11
CA PRO A 222 -8.46 10.68 -22.10
C PRO A 222 -7.06 11.04 -21.60
N GLU A 223 -6.88 11.22 -20.29
CA GLU A 223 -5.60 11.49 -19.63
C GLU A 223 -4.87 10.19 -19.26
N ASN A 224 -5.59 9.18 -18.77
CA ASN A 224 -5.05 7.91 -18.28
C ASN A 224 -5.65 6.69 -19.02
N ARG A 225 -5.38 6.60 -20.32
CA ARG A 225 -5.92 5.51 -21.18
C ARG A 225 -5.42 4.11 -20.80
N SER A 226 -4.27 4.01 -20.15
CA SER A 226 -3.63 2.75 -19.83
C SER A 226 -2.81 2.92 -18.55
N PHE A 227 -3.03 2.03 -17.59
CA PHE A 227 -2.35 2.01 -16.31
C PHE A 227 -1.81 0.60 -16.04
N GLU A 228 -0.50 0.51 -15.77
CA GLU A 228 0.15 -0.76 -15.46
C GLU A 228 0.20 -0.92 -13.93
N VAL A 229 -0.34 -2.03 -13.40
CA VAL A 229 -0.28 -2.39 -11.98
C VAL A 229 0.75 -3.49 -11.80
N PRO A 230 1.95 -3.19 -11.26
CA PRO A 230 2.98 -4.20 -11.00
C PRO A 230 2.58 -5.12 -9.84
N ILE A 231 2.92 -6.40 -9.97
CA ILE A 231 2.69 -7.44 -8.98
C ILE A 231 4.02 -8.15 -8.72
N LEU A 232 4.48 -8.10 -7.48
CA LEU A 232 5.59 -8.89 -6.98
C LEU A 232 5.04 -10.04 -6.13
N LEU A 233 5.27 -11.27 -6.56
CA LEU A 233 4.97 -12.49 -5.81
C LEU A 233 6.29 -13.08 -5.29
N THR A 234 6.38 -13.30 -4.00
CA THR A 234 7.49 -14.01 -3.34
C THR A 234 6.93 -15.31 -2.74
N VAL A 235 7.47 -16.45 -3.18
CA VAL A 235 7.11 -17.77 -2.66
C VAL A 235 8.28 -18.27 -1.80
N GLU A 236 8.04 -18.47 -0.50
CA GLU A 236 9.04 -18.86 0.51
C GLU A 236 8.52 -20.03 1.36
N ILE A 237 7.95 -21.05 0.71
CA ILE A 237 7.38 -22.21 1.42
C ILE A 237 8.51 -23.10 1.97
N PRO A 238 8.55 -23.40 3.28
CA PRO A 238 9.54 -24.28 3.88
C PRO A 238 9.60 -25.66 3.20
N GLN A 239 10.76 -26.01 2.62
CA GLN A 239 10.97 -27.32 1.99
C GLN A 239 11.49 -28.34 3.01
N TYR A 240 10.57 -29.02 3.69
CA TYR A 240 10.89 -30.10 4.60
C TYR A 240 11.43 -31.33 3.86
N VAL A 241 12.43 -32.00 4.43
CA VAL A 241 12.95 -33.28 3.93
C VAL A 241 12.78 -34.36 4.98
N ASP A 242 12.42 -35.55 4.52
CA ASP A 242 12.36 -36.73 5.37
C ASP A 242 13.74 -37.37 5.53
N ARG A 243 13.98 -37.92 6.72
CA ARG A 243 15.18 -38.65 7.11
C ARG A 243 14.80 -39.91 7.87
N GLU A 244 15.40 -41.02 7.46
CA GLU A 244 15.22 -42.31 8.10
C GLU A 244 16.53 -42.72 8.77
N LEU A 245 16.51 -42.81 10.10
CA LEU A 245 17.64 -43.27 10.89
C LEU A 245 17.47 -44.75 11.20
N GLN A 246 18.30 -45.58 10.57
CA GLN A 246 18.33 -47.02 10.82
C GLN A 246 18.99 -47.32 12.17
N LEU A 247 18.22 -47.90 13.10
CA LEU A 247 18.65 -48.22 14.46
C LEU A 247 18.81 -49.72 14.66
N ARG A 248 19.95 -50.12 15.22
CA ARG A 248 20.25 -51.52 15.55
C ARG A 248 19.88 -51.83 17.00
N PRO A 249 19.58 -53.10 17.35
CA PRO A 249 19.41 -53.50 18.73
C PRO A 249 20.64 -53.11 19.58
N GLY A 250 20.40 -52.49 20.73
CA GLY A 250 21.47 -51.97 21.57
C GLY A 250 21.73 -50.48 21.34
N TRP A 251 22.98 -50.04 21.53
CA TRP A 251 23.34 -48.63 21.51
C TRP A 251 23.58 -48.12 20.09
N ASN A 252 22.94 -47.00 19.75
CA ASN A 252 23.12 -46.22 18.54
C ASN A 252 23.53 -44.80 18.96
N MET A 253 24.56 -44.24 18.32
CA MET A 253 24.89 -42.83 18.51
C MET A 253 24.32 -42.05 17.34
N ILE A 254 23.27 -41.28 17.62
CA ILE A 254 22.43 -40.65 16.60
C ILE A 254 22.52 -39.13 16.67
N SER A 255 22.18 -38.47 15.58
CA SER A 255 21.97 -37.04 15.54
C SER A 255 20.96 -36.64 14.45
N SER A 256 20.49 -35.40 14.49
CA SER A 256 19.65 -34.83 13.43
C SER A 256 20.51 -33.98 12.51
N ASN A 257 20.21 -34.05 11.21
CA ASN A 257 20.72 -33.12 10.22
C ASN A 257 19.61 -32.23 9.61
N VAL A 258 18.50 -32.11 10.33
CA VAL A 258 17.38 -31.23 10.01
C VAL A 258 16.96 -30.41 11.23
N ASP A 259 16.52 -29.18 11.02
CA ASP A 259 15.72 -28.45 12.00
C ASP A 259 14.30 -28.98 11.92
N PHE A 260 13.81 -29.56 13.00
CA PHE A 260 12.58 -30.36 13.02
C PHE A 260 11.35 -29.62 12.48
N ALA A 261 10.50 -30.34 11.75
CA ALA A 261 9.20 -29.85 11.29
C ALA A 261 8.24 -29.59 12.49
N PRO A 262 7.18 -28.78 12.29
CA PRO A 262 6.25 -28.41 13.35
C PRO A 262 5.63 -29.59 14.12
N ASP A 263 5.43 -30.74 13.45
CA ASP A 263 4.87 -31.95 14.07
C ASP A 263 5.74 -32.54 15.20
N PHE A 264 7.02 -32.16 15.27
CA PHE A 264 7.97 -32.60 16.29
C PHE A 264 8.26 -31.55 17.37
N ILE A 265 7.59 -30.40 17.31
CA ILE A 265 7.87 -29.23 18.16
C ILE A 265 6.70 -28.99 19.11
N ASP A 266 7.02 -28.71 20.38
CA ASP A 266 6.08 -28.16 21.36
C ASP A 266 6.39 -26.68 21.66
N ASP A 267 5.69 -26.09 22.63
CA ASP A 267 5.88 -24.68 23.01
C ASP A 267 7.30 -24.34 23.49
N GLU A 268 8.11 -25.33 23.85
CA GLU A 268 9.49 -25.17 24.35
C GLU A 268 10.56 -25.54 23.32
N GLY A 269 10.21 -26.20 22.20
CA GLY A 269 11.13 -26.56 21.12
C GLY A 269 10.91 -27.98 20.58
N PRO A 270 11.91 -28.57 19.88
CA PRO A 270 11.84 -29.94 19.39
C PRO A 270 11.75 -30.97 20.54
N ASP A 271 10.54 -31.45 20.83
CA ASP A 271 10.30 -32.33 21.99
C ASP A 271 10.70 -33.77 21.69
N MET A 272 11.49 -34.34 22.61
CA MET A 272 12.04 -35.68 22.53
C MET A 272 10.96 -36.77 22.50
N ARG A 273 9.77 -36.53 23.08
CA ARG A 273 8.67 -37.51 23.06
C ARG A 273 7.99 -37.52 21.71
N LEU A 274 7.74 -36.36 21.12
CA LEU A 274 7.19 -36.23 19.77
C LEU A 274 8.13 -36.89 18.76
N ILE A 275 9.42 -36.57 18.82
CA ILE A 275 10.44 -37.14 17.92
C ILE A 275 10.50 -38.66 18.04
N LEU A 276 10.50 -39.22 19.26
CA LEU A 276 10.63 -40.66 19.46
C LEU A 276 9.28 -41.41 19.43
N ASN A 277 8.17 -40.73 19.18
CA ASN A 277 6.81 -41.27 19.37
C ASN A 277 6.62 -42.60 18.63
N ASP A 278 7.04 -42.65 17.37
CA ASP A 278 6.82 -43.80 16.49
C ASP A 278 7.63 -45.04 16.88
N ILE A 279 8.72 -44.84 17.63
CA ILE A 279 9.59 -45.92 18.11
C ILE A 279 9.64 -46.04 19.64
N VAL A 280 8.74 -45.36 20.35
CA VAL A 280 8.85 -45.17 21.81
C VAL A 280 8.87 -46.50 22.58
N GLU A 281 8.18 -47.52 22.06
CA GLU A 281 8.12 -48.86 22.66
C GLU A 281 9.43 -49.63 22.49
N GLN A 282 10.20 -49.34 21.44
CA GLN A 282 11.51 -49.94 21.15
C GLN A 282 12.63 -49.23 21.91
N VAL A 283 12.42 -48.02 22.41
CA VAL A 283 13.44 -47.22 23.10
C VAL A 283 13.54 -47.62 24.58
N LEU A 284 14.73 -48.05 25.01
CA LEU A 284 15.03 -48.31 26.42
C LEU A 284 15.48 -47.07 27.17
N ILE A 285 16.37 -46.29 26.56
CA ILE A 285 16.98 -45.09 27.14
C ILE A 285 17.61 -44.24 26.04
N ILE A 286 17.47 -42.93 26.15
CA ILE A 286 18.26 -41.94 25.40
C ILE A 286 19.03 -41.07 26.38
N LYS A 287 20.28 -40.72 26.06
CA LYS A 287 21.12 -39.87 26.91
C LYS A 287 21.98 -38.90 26.11
N ASP A 288 22.33 -37.78 26.73
CA ASP A 288 23.24 -36.78 26.20
C ASP A 288 24.69 -37.01 26.67
N ALA A 289 25.58 -36.05 26.37
CA ALA A 289 26.98 -36.07 26.82
C ALA A 289 27.17 -35.85 28.33
N THR A 290 26.22 -35.17 29.00
CA THR A 290 26.29 -34.80 30.42
C THR A 290 25.78 -35.90 31.35
N GLY A 291 25.09 -36.89 30.78
CA GLY A 291 24.43 -37.97 31.51
C GLY A 291 22.97 -37.67 31.85
N GLY A 292 22.41 -36.56 31.36
CA GLY A 292 20.98 -36.39 31.28
C GLY A 292 20.38 -37.50 30.42
N PHE A 293 19.20 -38.00 30.79
CA PHE A 293 18.58 -39.11 30.08
C PHE A 293 17.06 -39.08 30.14
N SER A 294 16.44 -39.79 29.20
CA SER A 294 15.04 -40.16 29.22
C SER A 294 14.93 -41.68 29.08
N ALA A 295 14.03 -42.29 29.84
CA ALA A 295 13.78 -43.73 29.87
C ALA A 295 12.27 -43.96 29.68
N PRO A 296 11.80 -44.02 28.41
CA PRO A 296 10.39 -44.13 28.07
C PRO A 296 9.63 -45.29 28.74
N PRO A 297 10.21 -46.50 28.94
CA PRO A 297 9.52 -47.61 29.62
C PRO A 297 9.13 -47.30 31.08
N PHE A 298 9.76 -46.30 31.68
CA PHE A 298 9.45 -45.82 33.04
C PHE A 298 8.68 -44.48 33.03
N ASN A 299 8.26 -44.01 31.85
CA ASN A 299 7.69 -42.69 31.62
C ASN A 299 8.54 -41.56 32.22
N PHE A 300 9.87 -41.72 32.18
CA PHE A 300 10.81 -40.73 32.68
C PHE A 300 11.43 -39.98 31.52
N TRP A 301 11.29 -38.65 31.52
CA TRP A 301 11.72 -37.78 30.42
C TRP A 301 12.57 -36.64 30.97
N GLY A 302 13.78 -36.97 31.41
CA GLY A 302 14.73 -35.98 31.96
C GLY A 302 15.40 -35.13 30.88
N LEU A 303 15.52 -35.65 29.65
CA LEU A 303 15.81 -34.88 28.45
C LEU A 303 14.48 -34.62 27.73
N GLN A 304 13.99 -33.39 27.85
CA GLN A 304 12.72 -33.00 27.26
C GLN A 304 12.91 -32.51 25.83
N GLN A 305 13.90 -31.65 25.60
CA GLN A 305 14.15 -31.06 24.29
C GLN A 305 15.33 -31.73 23.58
N TRP A 306 15.21 -31.90 22.28
CA TRP A 306 16.30 -32.20 21.38
C TRP A 306 17.03 -30.91 21.02
N GLU A 307 18.35 -30.91 21.19
CA GLU A 307 19.23 -29.81 20.84
C GLU A 307 19.95 -30.14 19.54
N THR A 308 19.61 -29.44 18.47
CA THR A 308 20.14 -29.65 17.11
C THR A 308 21.65 -29.86 17.02
N PRO A 309 22.54 -29.08 17.69
CA PRO A 309 23.99 -29.28 17.58
C PRO A 309 24.52 -30.53 18.31
N LYS A 310 23.69 -31.23 19.07
CA LYS A 310 24.09 -32.36 19.89
C LYS A 310 23.77 -33.70 19.25
N GLY A 311 24.61 -34.67 19.53
CA GLY A 311 24.33 -36.08 19.33
C GLY A 311 23.77 -36.72 20.60
N TYR A 312 23.14 -37.88 20.44
CA TYR A 312 22.53 -38.64 21.53
C TYR A 312 22.90 -40.12 21.45
N LEU A 313 23.02 -40.75 22.61
CA LEU A 313 23.13 -42.21 22.71
C LEU A 313 21.75 -42.80 22.99
N LEU A 314 21.16 -43.42 21.98
CA LEU A 314 19.86 -44.07 22.02
C LEU A 314 20.05 -45.59 22.11
N LYS A 315 19.38 -46.24 23.06
CA LYS A 315 19.39 -47.70 23.17
C LYS A 315 18.04 -48.29 22.79
N THR A 316 18.01 -49.17 21.80
CA THR A 316 16.79 -49.88 21.39
C THR A 316 16.80 -51.36 21.77
N THR A 317 15.62 -51.97 21.86
CA THR A 317 15.45 -53.41 22.10
C THR A 317 15.67 -54.25 20.86
N GLU A 318 15.30 -53.73 19.69
CA GLU A 318 15.34 -54.40 18.40
C GLU A 318 15.74 -53.43 17.27
N GLU A 319 15.82 -53.97 16.04
CA GLU A 319 16.05 -53.17 14.84
C GLU A 319 14.79 -52.37 14.54
N THR A 320 14.93 -51.07 14.34
CA THR A 320 13.82 -50.15 14.11
C THR A 320 14.32 -48.93 13.33
N GLU A 321 13.40 -48.10 12.88
CA GLU A 321 13.69 -46.93 12.06
C GLU A 321 13.04 -45.72 12.71
N LEU A 322 13.85 -44.69 12.97
CA LEU A 322 13.35 -43.41 13.42
C LEU A 322 13.18 -42.50 12.20
N ALA A 323 11.94 -42.19 11.86
CA ALA A 323 11.60 -41.20 10.84
C ALA A 323 11.55 -39.80 11.48
N ILE A 324 12.27 -38.85 10.89
CA ILE A 324 12.23 -37.44 11.26
C ILE A 324 12.09 -36.60 10.00
N SER A 325 11.44 -35.45 10.09
CA SER A 325 11.36 -34.48 9.00
C SER A 325 11.69 -33.09 9.51
N GLY A 326 12.18 -32.24 8.60
CA GLY A 326 12.65 -30.92 8.98
C GLY A 326 13.34 -30.18 7.83
N LEU A 327 13.71 -28.92 8.08
CA LEU A 327 14.51 -28.13 7.15
C LEU A 327 15.95 -28.62 7.15
N PRO A 328 16.59 -28.84 5.98
CA PRO A 328 18.00 -29.22 5.91
C PRO A 328 18.91 -28.21 6.64
N ILE A 329 19.83 -28.72 7.46
CA ILE A 329 20.82 -27.87 8.12
C ILE A 329 21.98 -27.60 7.15
N PRO A 330 22.40 -26.33 6.94
CA PRO A 330 23.62 -26.01 6.20
C PRO A 330 24.84 -26.71 6.81
N PHE A 331 25.69 -27.31 5.97
CA PHE A 331 26.85 -28.09 6.44
C PHE A 331 27.81 -27.26 7.30
N ASP A 332 27.96 -25.96 6.99
CA ASP A 332 28.83 -25.01 7.65
C ASP A 332 28.19 -24.34 8.88
N ARG A 333 26.97 -24.73 9.26
CA ARG A 333 26.36 -24.24 10.50
C ARG A 333 27.27 -24.57 11.68
N ARG A 334 27.64 -23.54 12.44
CA ARG A 334 28.56 -23.62 13.57
C ARG A 334 28.04 -24.54 14.68
N ILE A 335 28.94 -25.39 15.18
CA ILE A 335 28.74 -26.15 16.41
C ILE A 335 29.70 -25.61 17.47
N GLU A 336 29.15 -25.07 18.56
CA GLU A 336 29.93 -24.68 19.73
C GLU A 336 30.33 -25.91 20.54
N LEU A 337 31.63 -26.04 20.79
CA LEU A 337 32.23 -27.12 21.58
C LEU A 337 32.73 -26.54 22.89
N ASN A 338 32.34 -27.17 23.99
CA ASN A 338 32.84 -26.83 25.31
C ASN A 338 34.13 -27.61 25.61
N ASN A 339 35.00 -27.05 26.45
CA ASN A 339 36.17 -27.74 26.98
C ASN A 339 35.79 -29.14 27.50
N GLY A 340 36.58 -30.14 27.11
CA GLY A 340 36.31 -31.52 27.47
C GLY A 340 35.38 -32.21 26.48
N TRP A 341 34.50 -33.07 26.97
CA TRP A 341 33.71 -33.98 26.14
C TRP A 341 32.44 -33.33 25.61
N ASN A 342 32.21 -33.49 24.31
CA ASN A 342 31.00 -33.10 23.59
C ASN A 342 30.47 -34.34 22.85
N MET A 343 29.14 -34.42 22.69
CA MET A 343 28.49 -35.34 21.77
C MET A 343 27.77 -34.49 20.75
N ILE A 344 28.23 -34.51 19.51
CA ILE A 344 27.85 -33.55 18.48
C ILE A 344 27.03 -34.20 17.38
N ALA A 345 26.19 -33.40 16.74
CA ALA A 345 25.46 -33.78 15.55
C ALA A 345 26.34 -33.78 14.31
N TYR A 346 25.93 -34.51 13.26
CA TYR A 346 26.54 -34.49 11.94
C TYR A 346 25.56 -33.86 10.94
N TYR A 347 25.80 -32.62 10.53
CA TYR A 347 24.90 -31.86 9.67
C TYR A 347 24.95 -32.21 8.17
N PRO A 348 26.10 -32.57 7.56
CA PRO A 348 26.11 -32.87 6.14
C PRO A 348 25.14 -34.00 5.75
N ASN A 349 24.57 -33.93 4.54
CA ASN A 349 23.77 -35.00 3.94
C ASN A 349 24.62 -35.99 3.10
N TYR A 350 25.94 -35.81 3.07
CA TYR A 350 26.94 -36.67 2.44
C TYR A 350 27.91 -37.23 3.47
N ARG A 351 28.77 -38.18 3.06
CA ARG A 351 29.75 -38.82 3.95
C ARG A 351 31.10 -38.12 3.87
N LEU A 352 31.72 -37.88 5.02
CA LEU A 352 33.06 -37.29 5.12
C LEU A 352 34.03 -38.26 5.80
N GLN A 353 35.30 -38.17 5.44
CA GLN A 353 36.38 -38.77 6.23
C GLN A 353 36.60 -37.96 7.49
N TYR A 354 36.86 -38.64 8.61
CA TYR A 354 37.09 -37.98 9.89
C TYR A 354 38.24 -36.96 9.85
N LEU A 355 39.27 -37.20 9.03
CA LEU A 355 40.41 -36.27 8.90
C LEU A 355 39.97 -34.94 8.32
N ASP A 356 39.10 -34.96 7.31
CA ASP A 356 38.61 -33.74 6.65
C ASP A 356 37.70 -32.95 7.59
N VAL A 357 36.90 -33.63 8.40
CA VAL A 357 36.04 -32.99 9.42
C VAL A 357 36.87 -32.28 10.49
N PHE A 358 37.93 -32.92 10.97
CA PHE A 358 38.65 -32.44 12.14
C PHE A 358 39.97 -31.71 11.83
N VAL A 359 40.32 -31.50 10.57
CA VAL A 359 41.58 -30.88 10.15
C VAL A 359 41.82 -29.54 10.85
N ASP A 360 40.82 -28.67 10.86
CA ASP A 360 40.92 -27.34 11.46
C ASP A 360 41.07 -27.41 12.99
N LEU A 361 40.36 -28.33 13.67
CA LEU A 361 40.56 -28.55 15.11
C LEU A 361 41.96 -29.11 15.43
N VAL A 362 42.57 -29.87 14.52
CA VAL A 362 43.94 -30.38 14.69
C VAL A 362 44.96 -29.28 14.46
N GLU A 363 44.80 -28.46 13.42
CA GLU A 363 45.70 -27.34 13.11
C GLU A 363 45.70 -26.28 14.23
N ARG A 364 44.55 -26.08 14.88
CA ARG A 364 44.41 -25.18 16.03
C ARG A 364 44.81 -25.81 17.38
N ASP A 365 45.34 -27.03 17.38
CA ASP A 365 45.67 -27.84 18.58
C ASP A 365 44.50 -27.94 19.58
N GLN A 366 43.27 -28.04 19.08
CA GLN A 366 42.06 -28.15 19.89
C GLN A 366 41.59 -29.58 20.08
N LEU A 367 41.71 -30.45 19.06
CA LEU A 367 41.22 -31.83 19.17
C LEU A 367 42.12 -32.69 20.07
N ILE A 368 41.52 -33.30 21.11
CA ILE A 368 42.17 -34.33 21.92
C ILE A 368 41.85 -35.73 21.38
N ILE A 369 40.56 -36.02 21.16
CA ILE A 369 40.11 -37.31 20.63
C ILE A 369 38.72 -37.18 20.01
N ALA A 370 38.51 -37.83 18.86
CA ALA A 370 37.18 -38.03 18.28
C ALA A 370 36.86 -39.52 18.21
N LYS A 371 35.59 -39.92 18.40
CA LYS A 371 35.18 -41.33 18.45
C LYS A 371 33.75 -41.52 17.94
N ASN A 372 33.54 -42.54 17.10
CA ASN A 372 32.22 -42.92 16.60
C ASN A 372 31.54 -44.01 17.46
N GLN A 373 30.34 -44.43 17.05
CA GLN A 373 29.52 -45.43 17.77
C GLN A 373 30.17 -46.80 17.90
N PHE A 374 31.01 -47.21 16.94
CA PHE A 374 31.65 -48.52 16.92
C PHE A 374 32.92 -48.61 17.76
N GLY A 375 33.31 -47.50 18.39
CA GLY A 375 34.53 -47.47 19.17
C GLY A 375 35.76 -46.97 18.40
N GLN A 376 35.64 -46.75 17.09
CA GLN A 376 36.71 -46.24 16.25
C GLN A 376 36.99 -44.80 16.66
N PHE A 377 38.27 -44.50 16.87
CA PHE A 377 38.68 -43.18 17.34
C PHE A 377 39.87 -42.63 16.58
N TYR A 378 40.08 -41.33 16.72
CA TYR A 378 41.27 -40.63 16.27
C TYR A 378 41.81 -39.76 17.39
N ASN A 379 43.11 -39.90 17.68
CA ASN A 379 43.82 -39.04 18.61
C ASN A 379 45.03 -38.43 17.87
N PRO A 380 45.02 -37.11 17.58
CA PRO A 380 46.08 -36.46 16.82
C PRO A 380 47.41 -36.41 17.57
N GLU A 381 47.40 -36.30 18.90
CA GLU A 381 48.62 -36.22 19.73
C GLU A 381 49.50 -37.48 19.60
N PHE A 382 48.87 -38.66 19.49
CA PHE A 382 49.59 -39.92 19.25
C PHE A 382 49.77 -40.27 17.76
N GLY A 383 49.20 -39.48 16.85
CA GLY A 383 49.11 -39.82 15.42
C GLY A 383 48.43 -41.17 15.19
N PHE A 384 47.55 -41.59 16.10
CA PHE A 384 46.95 -42.92 16.14
C PHE A 384 45.43 -42.84 16.07
N GLY A 385 44.88 -43.58 15.11
CA GLY A 385 43.43 -43.71 14.97
C GLY A 385 43.05 -44.77 13.95
N TRP A 386 41.77 -45.11 13.94
CA TRP A 386 41.16 -45.89 12.88
C TRP A 386 40.82 -44.97 11.73
N GLN A 387 40.81 -45.53 10.52
CA GLN A 387 40.16 -44.89 9.38
C GLN A 387 38.65 -45.15 9.50
N PHE A 388 37.85 -44.08 9.56
CA PHE A 388 36.40 -44.18 9.60
C PHE A 388 35.74 -43.00 8.90
N PHE A 389 34.56 -43.24 8.36
CA PHE A 389 33.72 -42.21 7.77
C PHE A 389 32.67 -41.77 8.78
N MET A 390 32.18 -40.56 8.59
CA MET A 390 31.05 -39.97 9.30
C MET A 390 29.94 -39.73 8.27
N GLY A 391 28.69 -39.91 8.66
CA GLY A 391 27.56 -39.73 7.76
C GLY A 391 26.26 -39.30 8.44
N PRO A 392 25.22 -39.02 7.63
CA PRO A 392 23.93 -38.55 8.10
C PRO A 392 23.32 -39.50 9.13
N GLY A 393 22.68 -38.91 10.16
CA GLY A 393 22.05 -39.66 11.25
C GLY A 393 23.00 -40.15 12.34
N GLU A 394 24.32 -40.02 12.17
CA GLU A 394 25.31 -40.42 13.17
C GLU A 394 25.66 -39.26 14.12
N GLY A 395 25.80 -39.54 15.41
CA GLY A 395 26.45 -38.63 16.36
C GLY A 395 27.94 -38.97 16.53
N ILE A 396 28.72 -38.00 17.03
CA ILE A 396 30.16 -38.20 17.29
C ILE A 396 30.51 -37.71 18.68
N MET A 397 31.35 -38.48 19.40
CA MET A 397 31.97 -37.99 20.62
C MET A 397 33.29 -37.29 20.29
N VAL A 398 33.41 -36.03 20.68
CA VAL A 398 34.60 -35.20 20.45
C VAL A 398 35.07 -34.64 21.78
N LYS A 399 36.37 -34.70 22.05
CA LYS A 399 36.98 -34.06 23.20
C LYS A 399 37.92 -32.94 22.76
N VAL A 400 37.74 -31.74 23.28
CA VAL A 400 38.55 -30.56 22.94
C VAL A 400 39.30 -29.97 24.13
N ARG A 401 40.39 -29.25 23.86
CA ARG A 401 41.27 -28.64 24.87
C ARG A 401 40.71 -27.35 25.45
N GLU A 402 40.01 -26.54 24.66
CA GLU A 402 39.37 -25.29 25.10
C GLU A 402 38.01 -25.15 24.38
N ASP A 403 37.21 -24.16 24.79
CA ASP A 403 35.97 -23.85 24.10
C ASP A 403 36.30 -23.40 22.66
N CYS A 404 35.67 -24.00 21.67
CA CYS A 404 35.95 -23.72 20.26
C CYS A 404 34.74 -24.00 19.37
N ILE A 405 34.84 -23.68 18.08
CA ILE A 405 33.78 -23.90 17.10
C ILE A 405 34.23 -24.98 16.10
N LEU A 406 33.31 -25.83 15.68
CA LEU A 406 33.44 -26.74 14.55
C LEU A 406 32.48 -26.29 13.43
N GLU A 407 32.97 -26.30 12.20
CA GLU A 407 32.18 -26.16 10.97
C GLU A 407 32.58 -27.34 10.06
N TYR A 408 31.61 -28.00 9.41
CA TYR A 408 31.95 -29.08 8.48
C TYR A 408 32.49 -28.50 7.17
N PRO A 409 33.40 -29.21 6.47
CA PRO A 409 33.79 -28.82 5.12
C PRO A 409 32.64 -29.08 4.13
N PRO A 410 32.65 -28.42 2.95
CA PRO A 410 31.72 -28.71 1.86
C PRO A 410 31.91 -30.14 1.31
N ASP A 411 30.98 -30.59 0.47
CA ASP A 411 31.04 -31.92 -0.17
C ASP A 411 32.31 -32.02 -1.04
N PRO A 412 33.19 -33.01 -0.81
CA PRO A 412 34.32 -33.26 -1.69
C PRO A 412 33.82 -33.87 -3.00
N ASP A 413 33.62 -33.01 -4.02
CA ASP A 413 33.22 -33.37 -5.40
C ASP A 413 33.66 -34.76 -5.92
#